data_AF-A0A1B3XKK3-F1
#
_entry.id   AF-A0A1B3XKK3-F1
#
_cell.length_a   1.000
_cell.length_b   1.000
_cell.length_c   1.000
_cell.angle_alpha   90.00
_cell.angle_beta   90.00
_cell.angle_gamma   90.00
#
_symmetry.space_group_name_H-M   'P 1'
#
loop_
_entity.id
_entity.type
_entity.pdbx_description
1 polymer ?
#
loop_
_entity_poly.entity_id
_entity_poly.type
_entity_poly.pdbx_seq_one_letter_code
_entity_poly.pdbx_strand_id
1 'polypeptide(L)' 'MYPTFTFYSKVHIIKNQRYCECGIIHNYRRIFEKKDLKQVIFKPMTEITCTPCKDKFKLER' A
#
# COMPACT_ATOMS: atom_id res chain seq x y z
N MET A 1 -5.34 11.76 1.49
CA MET A 1 -5.76 10.40 1.09
C MET A 1 -4.55 9.70 0.52
N TYR A 2 -4.34 8.41 0.79
CA TYR A 2 -3.14 7.68 0.41
C TYR A 2 -3.47 6.52 -0.52
N PRO A 3 -2.60 6.22 -1.52
CA PRO A 3 -2.78 5.04 -2.35
C PRO A 3 -2.60 3.79 -1.47
N THR A 4 -3.63 2.96 -1.41
CA THR A 4 -3.63 1.74 -0.61
C THR A 4 -3.95 0.50 -1.42
N PHE A 5 -3.45 -0.62 -0.94
CA PHE A 5 -3.67 -1.95 -1.49
C PHE A 5 -4.16 -2.89 -0.40
N THR A 6 -5.23 -3.63 -0.66
CA THR A 6 -5.77 -4.59 0.30
C THR A 6 -5.15 -5.95 0.07
N PHE A 7 -4.40 -6.45 1.04
CA PHE A 7 -3.70 -7.74 0.98
C PHE A 7 -3.81 -8.46 2.32
N TYR A 8 -4.20 -9.74 2.31
CA TYR A 8 -4.47 -10.53 3.53
C TYR A 8 -5.41 -9.81 4.51
N SER A 9 -6.53 -9.26 3.99
CA SER A 9 -7.51 -8.49 4.76
C SER A 9 -6.96 -7.28 5.52
N LYS A 10 -5.75 -6.83 5.16
CA LYS A 10 -5.11 -5.63 5.70
C LYS A 10 -4.95 -4.59 4.60
N VAL A 11 -5.11 -3.33 4.96
CA VAL A 11 -4.95 -2.18 4.06
C VAL A 11 -3.51 -1.69 4.22
N HIS A 12 -2.72 -1.85 3.17
CA HIS A 12 -1.31 -1.45 3.08
C HIS A 12 -1.18 -0.16 2.29
N ILE A 13 -0.23 0.70 2.66
CA ILE A 13 0.09 1.91 1.90
C ILE A 13 1.06 1.54 0.80
N ILE A 14 0.77 1.96 -0.43
CA ILE A 14 1.68 1.77 -1.56
C ILE A 14 2.77 2.84 -1.48
N LYS A 15 4.04 2.42 -1.41
CA LYS A 15 5.19 3.33 -1.50
C LYS A 15 5.56 3.58 -2.96
N ASN A 16 5.73 2.48 -3.70
CA ASN A 16 6.22 2.47 -5.07
C ASN A 16 5.44 1.46 -5.93
N GLN A 17 5.74 1.42 -7.23
CA GLN A 17 5.13 0.48 -8.19
C GLN A 17 5.25 -1.00 -7.81
N ARG A 18 6.15 -1.36 -6.89
CA ARG A 18 6.40 -2.75 -6.50
C ARG A 18 6.18 -3.02 -5.02
N TYR A 19 6.43 -2.03 -4.17
CA TYR A 19 6.50 -2.19 -2.72
C TYR A 19 5.50 -1.30 -2.01
N CYS A 20 4.92 -1.84 -0.95
CA CYS A 20 4.22 -1.11 0.09
C CYS A 20 5.21 -0.50 1.10
N GLU A 21 4.76 0.45 1.89
CA GLU A 21 5.54 1.07 2.98
C GLU A 21 6.10 0.03 3.95
N CYS A 22 5.28 -0.97 4.30
CA CYS A 22 5.67 -2.10 5.14
C CYS A 22 6.74 -3.02 4.51
N GLY A 23 7.07 -2.85 3.23
CA GLY A 23 8.00 -3.73 2.49
C GLY A 23 7.32 -4.90 1.77
N ILE A 24 6.00 -5.06 1.90
CA ILE A 24 5.26 -6.09 1.17
C ILE A 24 5.28 -5.77 -0.33
N ILE A 25 5.55 -6.79 -1.13
CA ILE A 25 5.50 -6.71 -2.58
C ILE A 25 4.05 -6.84 -3.00
N HIS A 26 3.43 -5.73 -3.41
CA HIS A 26 2.06 -5.76 -3.95
C HIS A 26 2.03 -6.15 -5.42
N ASN A 27 3.10 -5.86 -6.16
CA ASN A 27 3.26 -6.30 -7.53
C ASN A 27 4.56 -7.08 -7.72
N TYR A 28 4.47 -8.41 -7.74
CA TYR A 28 5.63 -9.26 -7.95
C TYR A 28 6.15 -9.17 -9.39
N ARG A 29 5.24 -8.98 -10.35
CA ARG A 29 5.61 -8.80 -11.76
C ARG A 29 6.28 -7.44 -11.93
N ARG A 30 7.39 -7.37 -12.65
CA ARG A 30 8.09 -6.11 -12.98
C ARG A 30 7.26 -5.18 -13.89
N ILE A 31 6.04 -5.57 -14.23
CA ILE A 31 5.18 -4.89 -15.20
C ILE A 31 3.94 -4.45 -14.43
N PHE A 32 3.77 -3.13 -14.32
CA PHE A 32 2.58 -2.54 -13.72
C PHE A 32 1.46 -2.55 -14.75
N GLU A 33 0.51 -3.48 -14.64
CA GLU A 33 -0.59 -3.56 -15.58
C GLU A 33 -1.74 -2.64 -15.15
N LYS A 34 -2.59 -2.22 -16.09
CA LYS A 34 -3.79 -1.42 -15.77
C LYS A 34 -4.73 -2.12 -14.76
N LYS A 35 -4.64 -3.44 -14.64
CA LYS A 35 -5.41 -4.22 -13.67
C LYS A 35 -4.91 -4.00 -12.24
N ASP A 36 -3.62 -3.78 -12.04
CA ASP A 36 -3.04 -3.45 -10.73
C ASP A 36 -3.47 -2.05 -10.27
N LEU A 37 -3.52 -1.08 -11.19
CA LEU A 37 -4.06 0.26 -10.91
C LEU A 37 -5.50 0.22 -10.40
N LYS A 38 -6.34 -0.67 -10.94
CA LYS A 38 -7.72 -0.86 -10.47
C LYS A 38 -7.81 -1.41 -9.05
N GLN A 39 -6.78 -2.09 -8.55
CA GLN A 39 -6.73 -2.60 -7.18
C GLN A 39 -6.22 -1.55 -6.18
N VAL A 40 -5.66 -0.43 -6.67
CA VAL A 40 -5.23 0.68 -5.84
C VAL A 40 -6.46 1.52 -5.46
N ILE A 41 -6.73 1.62 -4.16
CA ILE A 41 -7.83 2.42 -3.62
C ILE A 41 -7.23 3.54 -2.78
N PHE A 42 -7.71 4.77 -2.97
CA PHE A 42 -7.29 5.89 -2.13
C PHE A 42 -8.10 5.89 -0.84
N LYS A 43 -7.42 5.67 0.29
CA LYS A 43 -8.05 5.65 1.61
C LYS A 43 -7.40 6.66 2.57
N PRO A 44 -8.15 7.22 3.53
CA PRO A 44 -7.59 8.03 4.61
C PRO A 44 -6.74 7.19 5.56
N MET A 45 -5.87 7.85 6.33
CA MET A 45 -4.92 7.16 7.22
C MET A 45 -5.61 6.34 8.32
N THR A 46 -6.80 6.76 8.71
CA THR A 46 -7.65 6.07 9.70
C THR A 46 -8.00 4.65 9.27
N GLU A 47 -8.27 4.44 7.98
CA GLU A 47 -8.65 3.13 7.40
C GLU A 47 -7.48 2.17 7.15
N ILE A 48 -6.24 2.63 7.35
CA ILE A 48 -5.06 1.78 7.16
C ILE A 48 -4.96 0.83 8.35
N THR A 49 -5.18 -0.46 8.10
CA THR A 49 -5.14 -1.51 9.12
C THR A 49 -3.76 -2.18 9.23
N CYS A 50 -2.84 -1.88 8.32
CA CYS A 50 -1.47 -2.36 8.41
C CYS A 50 -0.64 -1.54 9.41
N THR A 51 -0.37 -2.12 10.59
CA THR A 51 0.47 -1.52 11.64
C THR A 51 1.85 -1.07 11.14
N PRO A 52 2.63 -1.90 10.40
CA PRO A 52 3.94 -1.46 9.92
C PRO A 52 3.88 -0.37 8.85
N CYS A 53 2.79 -0.28 8.06
CA CYS A 53 2.58 0.87 7.18
C CYS A 53 2.31 2.13 7.99
N LYS A 54 1.44 2.05 9.01
CA LYS A 54 1.12 3.20 9.89
C LYS A 54 2.35 3.70 10.66
N ASP A 55 3.20 2.79 11.11
CA ASP A 55 4.37 3.10 11.93
C ASP A 55 5.46 3.80 11.14
N LYS A 56 5.85 3.23 9.98
CA LYS A 56 6.82 3.87 9.08
C LYS A 56 6.36 5.25 8.60
N PHE A 57 5.07 5.38 8.30
CA PHE A 57 4.51 6.67 7.86
C PHE A 57 4.51 7.74 8.97
N LYS A 58 4.56 7.34 10.25
CA LYS A 58 4.73 8.28 11.37
C LYS A 58 6.19 8.64 11.62
N LEU A 59 7.12 7.74 11.27
CA LEU A 59 8.54 7.89 11.56
C LEU A 59 9.27 8.83 10.57
N GLU A 60 8.77 8.99 9.35
CA GLU A 60 9.35 9.89 8.33
C GLU A 60 8.87 11.36 8.46
N ARG A 61 8.38 11.80 9.63
CA ARG A 61 7.79 13.13 9.84
C ARG A 61 8.48 13.96 10.92
#